data_AF-A0A936M6H4-F1
#
_entry.id   AF-A0A936M6H4-F1
#
_cell.length_a   1.000
_cell.length_b   1.000
_cell.length_c   1.000
_cell.angle_alpha   90.00
_cell.angle_beta   90.00
_cell.angle_gamma   90.00
#
_symmetry.space_group_name_H-M   'P 1'
#
loop_
_entity.id
_entity.type
_entity.pdbx_description
1 polymer ?
#
loop_
_entity_poly.entity_id
_entity_poly.type
_entity_poly.pdbx_seq_one_letter_code
_entity_poly.pdbx_strand_id
1 'polypeptide(L)'
;MLPYFEDKFEVRLPQVLPPMDGRVLFYHYGPAIESLVVEFENANSPFVILEEDMNQARSLRDRGFNVVLGNLAADPSVLAPAAQARAVVTNSNDHANATCTLLAREYGFTGPLFALANDPLYRAPMVQIGATEVFTPAHVLGAALASRASHRISPPAEGMHLLGARVGMAEFGCAPTVRWPASGWVTCACASAMAWR
;
A
#
# COMPACT_ATOMS: atom_id res chain seq x y z
N MET A 1 10.25 -40.75 30.95
CA MET A 1 10.72 -40.32 29.62
C MET A 1 9.65 -40.73 28.64
N LEU A 2 8.79 -39.80 28.21
CA LEU A 2 7.70 -40.06 27.28
C LEU A 2 8.00 -39.32 25.96
N PRO A 3 8.41 -40.03 24.90
CA PRO A 3 8.68 -39.43 23.61
C PRO A 3 7.45 -39.61 22.72
N TYR A 4 6.39 -38.79 22.88
CA TYR A 4 5.25 -38.85 21.95
C TYR A 4 4.25 -37.67 22.08
N PHE A 5 4.67 -36.40 21.94
CA PHE A 5 3.73 -35.27 21.80
C PHE A 5 4.29 -34.11 20.96
N GLU A 6 4.99 -34.41 19.86
CA GLU A 6 5.40 -33.38 18.89
C GLU A 6 4.90 -33.67 17.47
N ASP A 7 3.77 -34.34 17.32
CA ASP A 7 2.88 -34.02 16.20
C ASP A 7 2.13 -32.73 16.55
N LYS A 8 2.88 -31.61 16.56
CA LYS A 8 2.27 -30.29 16.53
C LYS A 8 1.38 -30.28 15.29
N PHE A 9 0.09 -30.15 15.50
CA PHE A 9 -0.91 -29.79 14.50
C PHE A 9 -0.39 -28.58 13.71
N GLU A 10 0.39 -28.80 12.65
CA GLU A 10 0.66 -27.79 11.64
C GLU A 10 -0.65 -27.59 10.89
N VAL A 11 -1.51 -26.73 11.45
CA VAL A 11 -2.66 -26.18 10.75
C VAL A 11 -2.12 -25.60 9.45
N ARG A 12 -2.33 -26.32 8.35
CA ARG A 12 -1.88 -25.92 7.02
C ARG A 12 -2.52 -24.58 6.69
N LEU A 13 -1.69 -23.63 6.28
CA LEU A 13 -2.19 -22.33 5.80
C LEU A 13 -3.02 -22.54 4.53
N PRO A 14 -4.12 -21.79 4.34
CA PRO A 14 -4.84 -21.81 3.08
C PRO A 14 -3.89 -21.45 1.92
N GLN A 15 -3.98 -22.19 0.82
CA GLN A 15 -3.19 -21.95 -0.40
C GLN A 15 -4.02 -21.42 -1.57
N VAL A 16 -5.32 -21.22 -1.35
CA VAL A 16 -6.26 -20.77 -2.37
C VAL A 16 -6.98 -19.55 -1.83
N LEU A 17 -7.05 -18.49 -2.65
CA LEU A 17 -7.82 -17.30 -2.29
C LEU A 17 -9.32 -17.67 -2.12
N PRO A 18 -9.98 -17.16 -1.07
CA PRO A 18 -11.43 -17.30 -0.95
C PRO A 18 -12.12 -16.50 -2.07
N PRO A 19 -13.45 -16.62 -2.24
CA PRO A 19 -14.20 -15.70 -3.10
C PRO A 19 -13.85 -14.24 -2.75
N MET A 20 -13.61 -13.40 -3.75
CA MET A 20 -13.08 -12.05 -3.52
C MET A 20 -14.12 -10.94 -3.65
N ASP A 21 -15.40 -11.28 -3.83
CA ASP A 21 -16.48 -10.30 -3.96
C ASP A 21 -16.51 -9.32 -2.80
N GLY A 22 -16.33 -8.03 -3.11
CA GLY A 22 -16.30 -6.94 -2.14
C GLY A 22 -15.06 -6.90 -1.24
N ARG A 23 -14.12 -7.84 -1.38
CA ARG A 23 -12.88 -7.92 -0.58
C ARG A 23 -11.72 -7.20 -1.27
N VAL A 24 -10.84 -6.61 -0.47
CA VAL A 24 -9.56 -6.05 -0.96
C VAL A 24 -8.46 -7.09 -0.81
N LEU A 25 -7.63 -7.25 -1.84
CA LEU A 25 -6.44 -8.10 -1.79
C LEU A 25 -5.21 -7.25 -1.45
N PHE A 26 -4.50 -7.62 -0.40
CA PHE A 26 -3.16 -7.12 -0.12
C PHE A 26 -2.12 -8.18 -0.52
N TYR A 27 -1.25 -7.85 -1.47
CA TYR A 27 -0.10 -8.69 -1.81
C TYR A 27 1.11 -8.22 -1.01
N HIS A 28 1.59 -9.09 -0.12
CA HIS A 28 2.70 -8.90 0.80
C HIS A 28 2.47 -7.86 1.91
N TYR A 29 2.61 -8.29 3.16
CA TYR A 29 2.51 -7.52 4.37
C TYR A 29 3.85 -6.86 4.68
N GLY A 30 3.78 -5.61 5.08
CA GLY A 30 4.95 -4.87 5.50
C GLY A 30 4.58 -3.56 6.17
N PRO A 31 5.59 -2.81 6.61
CA PRO A 31 5.38 -1.59 7.39
C PRO A 31 4.47 -0.56 6.69
N ALA A 32 4.52 -0.50 5.35
CA ALA A 32 3.73 0.45 4.58
C ALA A 32 2.22 0.18 4.61
N ILE A 33 1.79 -1.07 4.81
CA ILE A 33 0.37 -1.44 4.86
C ILE A 33 -0.10 -1.86 6.25
N GLU A 34 0.79 -2.00 7.23
CA GLU A 34 0.44 -2.41 8.60
C GLU A 34 -0.64 -1.52 9.22
N SER A 35 -0.46 -0.20 9.18
CA SER A 35 -1.45 0.74 9.71
C SER A 35 -2.76 0.69 8.92
N LEU A 36 -2.67 0.51 7.60
CA LEU A 36 -3.83 0.42 6.72
C LEU A 36 -4.67 -0.83 7.00
N VAL A 37 -4.03 -1.97 7.27
CA VAL A 37 -4.71 -3.22 7.62
C VAL A 37 -5.50 -3.06 8.92
N VAL A 38 -4.94 -2.39 9.93
CA VAL A 38 -5.64 -2.09 11.20
C VAL A 38 -6.84 -1.17 10.98
N GLU A 39 -6.72 -0.17 10.11
CA GLU A 39 -7.85 0.68 9.73
C GLU A 39 -8.97 -0.11 9.05
N PHE A 40 -8.62 -1.08 8.20
CA PHE A 40 -9.58 -1.99 7.57
C PHE A 40 -10.34 -2.84 8.59
N GLU A 41 -9.65 -3.36 9.62
CA GLU A 41 -10.30 -4.09 10.72
C GLU A 41 -11.27 -3.18 11.49
N ASN A 42 -10.83 -1.98 11.87
CA ASN A 42 -11.66 -1.02 12.59
C ASN A 42 -12.89 -0.60 11.78
N ALA A 43 -12.75 -0.49 10.46
CA ALA A 43 -13.84 -0.17 9.54
C ALA A 43 -14.70 -1.39 9.14
N ASN A 44 -14.43 -2.59 9.65
CA ASN A 44 -15.04 -3.85 9.23
C ASN A 44 -15.06 -4.04 7.70
N SER A 45 -14.02 -3.56 7.02
CA SER A 45 -13.87 -3.71 5.57
C SER A 45 -13.21 -5.06 5.28
N PRO A 46 -13.81 -5.95 4.48
CA PRO A 46 -13.27 -7.29 4.30
C PRO A 46 -12.01 -7.25 3.41
N PHE A 47 -10.96 -7.94 3.85
CA PHE A 47 -9.71 -8.06 3.12
C PHE A 47 -9.10 -9.46 3.24
N VAL A 48 -8.13 -9.74 2.37
CA VAL A 48 -7.30 -10.96 2.38
C VAL A 48 -5.86 -10.55 2.12
N ILE A 49 -4.92 -11.16 2.82
CA ILE A 49 -3.49 -10.96 2.59
C ILE A 49 -2.94 -12.20 1.85
N LEU A 50 -2.32 -11.99 0.69
CA LEU A 50 -1.55 -13.00 -0.02
C LEU A 50 -0.08 -12.86 0.34
N GLU A 51 0.47 -13.88 0.98
CA GLU A 51 1.86 -13.95 1.42
C GLU A 51 2.64 -15.04 0.70
N GLU A 52 3.90 -14.76 0.40
CA GLU A 52 4.83 -15.76 -0.11
C GLU A 52 5.73 -16.34 1.01
N ASP A 53 5.99 -15.58 2.08
CA ASP A 53 6.83 -16.01 3.20
C ASP A 53 6.02 -16.80 4.24
N MET A 54 6.42 -18.06 4.45
CA MET A 54 5.82 -18.97 5.42
C MET A 54 5.81 -18.45 6.86
N ASN A 55 6.90 -17.84 7.30
CA ASN A 55 7.02 -17.32 8.66
C ASN A 55 6.13 -16.10 8.84
N GLN A 56 6.11 -15.20 7.84
CA GLN A 56 5.26 -14.02 7.87
C GLN A 56 3.77 -14.41 7.85
N ALA A 57 3.39 -15.37 7.00
CA ALA A 57 2.02 -15.87 6.91
C ALA A 57 1.56 -16.54 8.22
N ARG A 58 2.43 -17.33 8.86
CA ARG A 58 2.15 -17.92 10.18
C ARG A 58 1.93 -16.84 11.24
N SER A 59 2.82 -15.84 11.29
CA SER A 59 2.71 -14.72 12.23
C SER A 59 1.40 -13.94 12.05
N LEU A 60 1.00 -13.68 10.81
CA LEU A 60 -0.25 -12.96 10.52
C LEU A 60 -1.49 -13.79 10.88
N ARG A 61 -1.48 -15.09 10.60
CA ARG A 61 -2.55 -16.00 11.03
C ARG A 61 -2.67 -16.01 12.55
N ASP A 62 -1.55 -16.10 13.27
CA ASP A 62 -1.54 -16.13 14.74
C ASP A 62 -2.05 -14.79 15.34
N ARG A 63 -1.95 -13.70 14.59
CA ARG A 63 -2.57 -12.40 14.90
C ARG A 63 -4.06 -12.31 14.55
N GLY A 64 -4.62 -13.32 13.88
CA GLY A 64 -6.04 -13.39 13.50
C GLY A 64 -6.36 -12.90 12.09
N PHE A 65 -5.35 -12.53 11.28
CA PHE A 65 -5.60 -12.07 9.92
C PHE A 65 -5.96 -13.21 8.96
N ASN A 66 -6.80 -12.90 7.97
CA ASN A 66 -7.10 -13.81 6.88
C ASN A 66 -5.96 -13.81 5.86
N VAL A 67 -5.10 -14.82 5.94
CA VAL A 67 -3.90 -14.96 5.11
C VAL A 67 -3.94 -16.21 4.26
N VAL A 68 -3.56 -16.05 3.00
CA VAL A 68 -3.34 -17.12 2.03
C VAL A 68 -1.86 -17.16 1.70
N LEU A 69 -1.28 -18.35 1.78
CA LEU A 69 0.09 -18.60 1.37
C LEU A 69 0.10 -18.99 -0.11
N GLY A 70 0.77 -18.22 -0.95
CA GLY A 70 0.97 -18.54 -2.36
C GLY A 70 2.24 -17.90 -2.89
N ASN A 71 2.89 -18.54 -3.85
CA ASN A 71 4.06 -18.01 -4.51
C ASN A 71 3.73 -17.77 -5.98
N LEU A 72 3.78 -16.51 -6.43
CA LEU A 72 3.35 -16.17 -7.79
C LEU A 72 4.26 -16.74 -8.88
N ALA A 73 5.52 -17.02 -8.58
CA ALA A 73 6.45 -17.63 -9.53
C ALA A 73 6.22 -19.13 -9.68
N ALA A 74 5.80 -19.82 -8.61
CA ALA A 74 5.56 -21.26 -8.62
C ALA A 74 4.14 -21.62 -9.06
N ASP A 75 3.14 -20.88 -8.59
CA ASP A 75 1.74 -21.07 -8.93
C ASP A 75 1.03 -19.72 -9.11
N PRO A 76 1.04 -19.16 -10.33
CA PRO A 76 0.32 -17.93 -10.65
C PRO A 76 -1.19 -18.05 -10.46
N SER A 77 -1.76 -19.27 -10.49
CA SER A 77 -3.22 -19.47 -10.47
C SER A 77 -3.86 -19.08 -9.14
N VAL A 78 -3.06 -18.94 -8.08
CA VAL A 78 -3.51 -18.41 -6.78
C VAL A 78 -4.14 -17.03 -6.90
N LEU A 79 -3.76 -16.22 -7.89
CA LEU A 79 -4.32 -14.90 -8.16
C LEU A 79 -5.66 -14.91 -8.89
N ALA A 80 -6.09 -16.03 -9.49
CA ALA A 80 -7.29 -16.06 -10.33
C ALA A 80 -8.56 -15.56 -9.61
N PRO A 81 -8.82 -15.88 -8.32
CA PRO A 81 -9.97 -15.34 -7.60
C PRO A 81 -9.93 -13.81 -7.41
N ALA A 82 -8.75 -13.19 -7.49
CA ALA A 82 -8.59 -11.74 -7.36
C ALA A 82 -9.30 -10.95 -8.47
N ALA A 83 -9.69 -11.59 -9.57
CA ALA A 83 -10.48 -10.96 -10.64
C ALA A 83 -11.78 -10.32 -10.14
N GLN A 84 -12.38 -10.86 -9.07
CA GLN A 84 -13.62 -10.37 -8.44
C GLN A 84 -13.37 -9.44 -7.24
N ALA A 85 -12.10 -9.14 -6.93
CA ALA A 85 -11.75 -8.27 -5.82
C ALA A 85 -12.30 -6.86 -6.02
N ARG A 86 -12.57 -6.15 -4.92
CA ARG A 86 -12.92 -4.73 -4.95
C ARG A 86 -11.72 -3.87 -5.35
N ALA A 87 -10.54 -4.22 -4.86
CA ALA A 87 -9.28 -3.56 -5.15
C ALA A 87 -8.12 -4.53 -4.90
N VAL A 88 -6.98 -4.27 -5.55
CA VAL A 88 -5.72 -4.99 -5.32
C VAL A 88 -4.65 -3.98 -4.91
N VAL A 89 -3.92 -4.27 -3.84
CA VAL A 89 -2.81 -3.46 -3.35
C VAL A 89 -1.54 -4.31 -3.36
N THR A 90 -0.49 -3.87 -4.05
CA THR A 90 0.79 -4.60 -4.13
C THR A 90 1.87 -3.90 -3.32
N ASN A 91 2.45 -4.59 -2.34
CA ASN A 91 3.41 -4.05 -1.38
C ASN A 91 4.63 -4.98 -1.19
N SER A 92 5.15 -5.49 -2.29
CA SER A 92 6.42 -6.23 -2.35
C SER A 92 7.51 -5.35 -3.00
N ASN A 93 8.63 -5.96 -3.41
CA ASN A 93 9.63 -5.27 -4.22
C ASN A 93 9.08 -4.90 -5.61
N ASP A 94 9.72 -3.95 -6.29
CA ASP A 94 9.20 -3.40 -7.55
C ASP A 94 9.01 -4.45 -8.65
N HIS A 95 9.86 -5.48 -8.69
CA HIS A 95 9.73 -6.56 -9.67
C HIS A 95 8.54 -7.48 -9.33
N ALA A 96 8.40 -7.86 -8.06
CA ALA A 96 7.28 -8.68 -7.60
C ALA A 96 5.92 -7.94 -7.74
N ASN A 97 5.90 -6.63 -7.48
CA ASN A 97 4.72 -5.80 -7.72
C ASN A 97 4.34 -5.75 -9.20
N ALA A 98 5.33 -5.63 -10.10
CA ALA A 98 5.09 -5.67 -11.53
C ALA A 98 4.53 -7.04 -11.96
N THR A 99 5.10 -8.14 -11.46
CA THR A 99 4.59 -9.50 -11.71
C THR A 99 3.15 -9.67 -11.23
N CYS A 100 2.85 -9.27 -9.98
CA CYS A 100 1.50 -9.35 -9.42
C CYS A 100 0.51 -8.49 -10.22
N THR A 101 0.93 -7.30 -10.64
CA THR A 101 0.11 -6.40 -11.47
C THR A 101 -0.22 -7.02 -12.82
N LEU A 102 0.79 -7.56 -13.52
CA LEU A 102 0.61 -8.26 -14.79
C LEU A 102 -0.36 -9.42 -14.66
N LEU A 103 -0.10 -10.30 -13.68
CA LEU A 103 -0.92 -11.50 -13.45
C LEU A 103 -2.36 -11.14 -13.09
N ALA A 104 -2.58 -10.15 -12.22
CA ALA A 104 -3.92 -9.70 -11.88
C ALA A 104 -4.68 -9.24 -13.12
N ARG A 105 -4.04 -8.45 -14.00
CA ARG A 105 -4.66 -8.02 -15.28
C ARG A 105 -4.88 -9.18 -16.24
N GLU A 106 -3.94 -10.12 -16.33
CA GLU A 106 -4.06 -11.33 -17.16
C GLU A 106 -5.24 -12.21 -16.74
N TYR A 107 -5.46 -12.37 -15.44
CA TYR A 107 -6.62 -13.08 -14.88
C TYR A 107 -7.93 -12.29 -14.94
N GLY A 108 -7.94 -11.11 -15.56
CA GLY A 108 -9.16 -10.35 -15.83
C GLY A 108 -9.57 -9.38 -14.72
N PHE A 109 -8.70 -9.07 -13.76
CA PHE A 109 -8.96 -7.99 -12.80
C PHE A 109 -9.00 -6.64 -13.54
N THR A 110 -10.14 -5.96 -13.51
CA THR A 110 -10.34 -4.64 -14.16
C THR A 110 -10.51 -3.50 -13.16
N GLY A 111 -10.54 -3.80 -11.85
CA GLY A 111 -10.72 -2.84 -10.78
C GLY A 111 -9.48 -1.98 -10.48
N PRO A 112 -9.56 -1.16 -9.42
CA PRO A 112 -8.45 -0.32 -8.97
C PRO A 112 -7.29 -1.17 -8.43
N LEU A 113 -6.09 -0.97 -8.99
CA LEU A 113 -4.85 -1.62 -8.58
C LEU A 113 -3.86 -0.57 -8.11
N PHE A 114 -3.50 -0.60 -6.83
CA PHE A 114 -2.57 0.33 -6.21
C PHE A 114 -1.23 -0.35 -5.94
N ALA A 115 -0.13 0.17 -6.47
CA ALA A 115 1.19 -0.38 -6.21
C ALA A 115 2.00 0.54 -5.29
N LEU A 116 2.71 -0.04 -4.32
CA LEU A 116 3.67 0.67 -3.48
C LEU A 116 5.07 0.40 -4.03
N ALA A 117 5.65 1.40 -4.68
CA ALA A 117 6.98 1.30 -5.27
C ALA A 117 8.06 1.69 -4.25
N ASN A 118 9.14 0.92 -4.24
CA ASN A 118 10.32 1.23 -3.46
C ASN A 118 11.15 2.31 -4.16
N ASP A 119 11.39 2.19 -5.47
CA ASP A 119 12.09 3.19 -6.28
C ASP A 119 11.10 4.01 -7.13
N PRO A 120 11.07 5.36 -7.01
CA PRO A 120 10.22 6.23 -7.82
C PRO A 120 10.39 6.05 -9.33
N LEU A 121 11.55 5.60 -9.80
CA LEU A 121 11.79 5.31 -11.22
C LEU A 121 10.85 4.22 -11.76
N TYR A 122 10.34 3.34 -10.90
CA TYR A 122 9.40 2.28 -11.29
C TYR A 122 7.95 2.76 -11.40
N ARG A 123 7.64 4.00 -11.01
CA ARG A 123 6.28 4.54 -11.11
C ARG A 123 5.72 4.50 -12.52
N ALA A 124 6.43 5.07 -13.49
CA ALA A 124 5.94 5.13 -14.87
C ALA A 124 5.81 3.73 -15.51
N PRO A 125 6.82 2.83 -15.41
CA PRO A 125 6.69 1.45 -15.87
C PRO A 125 5.51 0.70 -15.23
N MET A 126 5.32 0.82 -13.93
CA MET A 126 4.26 0.10 -13.21
C MET A 126 2.86 0.56 -13.64
N VAL A 127 2.65 1.86 -13.90
CA VAL A 127 1.40 2.37 -14.48
C VAL A 127 1.19 1.83 -15.89
N GLN A 128 2.24 1.78 -16.73
CA GLN A 128 2.15 1.25 -18.10
C GLN A 128 1.74 -0.23 -18.13
N ILE A 129 2.18 -1.00 -17.12
CA ILE A 129 1.85 -2.42 -16.95
C ILE A 129 0.38 -2.64 -16.53
N GLY A 130 -0.29 -1.60 -16.00
CA GLY A 130 -1.70 -1.65 -15.66
C GLY A 130 -2.03 -1.36 -14.20
N ALA A 131 -1.06 -0.87 -13.40
CA ALA A 131 -1.40 -0.28 -12.11
C ALA A 131 -2.23 0.99 -12.33
N THR A 132 -3.28 1.15 -11.54
CA THR A 132 -4.13 2.35 -11.57
C THR A 132 -3.38 3.55 -11.02
N GLU A 133 -2.67 3.34 -9.90
CA GLU A 133 -1.83 4.37 -9.29
C GLU A 133 -0.67 3.70 -8.54
N VAL A 134 0.41 4.45 -8.42
CA VAL A 134 1.65 3.98 -7.79
C VAL A 134 2.10 5.02 -6.79
N PHE A 135 2.29 4.60 -5.55
CA PHE A 135 2.73 5.43 -4.44
C PHE A 135 4.15 5.06 -4.03
N THR A 136 4.91 6.02 -3.51
CA THR A 136 6.29 5.83 -3.05
C THR A 136 6.43 6.29 -1.58
N PRO A 137 5.78 5.62 -0.60
CA PRO A 137 5.61 6.15 0.76
C PRO A 137 6.92 6.57 1.44
N ALA A 138 7.98 5.78 1.28
CA ALA A 138 9.29 6.08 1.86
C ALA A 138 9.92 7.36 1.29
N HIS A 139 9.73 7.63 -0.01
CA HIS A 139 10.26 8.81 -0.68
C HIS A 139 9.48 10.07 -0.31
N VAL A 140 8.15 9.95 -0.22
CA VAL A 140 7.28 11.03 0.28
C VAL A 140 7.64 11.40 1.71
N LEU A 141 7.84 10.40 2.58
CA LEU A 141 8.25 10.63 3.96
C LEU A 141 9.66 11.26 4.03
N GLY A 142 10.59 10.78 3.22
CA GLY A 142 11.94 11.36 3.12
C GLY A 142 11.91 12.83 2.68
N ALA A 143 11.10 13.15 1.68
CA ALA A 143 10.89 14.52 1.21
C ALA A 143 10.29 15.41 2.30
N ALA A 144 9.26 14.93 3.01
CA ALA A 144 8.64 15.65 4.13
C ALA A 144 9.65 15.92 5.27
N LEU A 145 10.47 14.93 5.63
CA LEU A 145 11.50 15.09 6.65
C LEU A 145 12.58 16.10 6.22
N ALA A 146 13.05 16.02 4.98
CA ALA A 146 14.05 16.97 4.45
C ALA A 146 13.51 18.40 4.40
N SER A 147 12.24 18.58 4.04
CA SER A 147 11.57 19.89 4.04
C SER A 147 11.50 20.51 5.45
N ARG A 148 11.25 19.68 6.47
CA ARG A 148 11.25 20.14 7.87
C ARG A 148 12.64 20.43 8.41
N ALA A 149 13.66 19.69 7.95
CA ALA A 149 15.03 19.86 8.41
C ALA A 149 15.70 21.13 7.86
N SER A 150 15.27 21.62 6.69
CA SER A 150 15.90 22.77 6.04
C SER A 150 14.90 23.66 5.32
N HIS A 151 14.83 24.93 5.75
CA HIS A 151 14.08 25.97 5.05
C HIS A 151 14.61 26.28 3.63
N ARG A 152 15.77 25.75 3.24
CA ARG A 152 16.34 25.91 1.90
C ARG A 152 16.02 24.76 0.95
N ILE A 153 15.57 23.62 1.47
CA ILE A 153 15.31 22.42 0.69
C ILE A 153 13.82 22.16 0.74
N SER A 154 13.14 22.35 -0.39
CA SER A 154 11.74 21.97 -0.56
C SER A 154 11.70 20.91 -1.66
N PRO A 155 12.00 19.64 -1.32
CA PRO A 155 11.85 18.57 -2.30
C PRO A 155 10.37 18.51 -2.71
N PRO A 156 10.07 18.32 -4.01
CA PRO A 156 8.70 18.13 -4.43
C PRO A 156 8.12 16.92 -3.69
N ALA A 157 6.99 17.12 -3.02
CA ALA A 157 6.24 16.03 -2.39
C ALA A 157 5.55 15.22 -3.49
N GLU A 158 6.30 14.32 -4.13
CA GLU A 158 5.78 13.38 -5.13
C GLU A 158 5.00 12.25 -4.43
N GLY A 159 3.84 12.61 -3.91
CA GLY A 159 2.86 11.71 -3.30
C GLY A 159 1.48 12.35 -3.19
N MET A 160 1.33 13.57 -3.72
CA MET A 160 0.11 14.34 -3.62
C MET A 160 -0.69 14.14 -4.89
N HIS A 161 -1.85 13.50 -4.75
CA HIS A 161 -2.78 13.31 -5.83
C HIS A 161 -3.18 14.67 -6.40
N LEU A 162 -3.05 14.84 -7.72
CA LEU A 162 -3.69 15.94 -8.43
C LEU A 162 -5.21 15.75 -8.26
N LEU A 163 -5.91 16.72 -7.68
CA LEU A 163 -7.38 16.76 -7.72
C LEU A 163 -7.80 17.12 -9.16
N GLY A 164 -7.66 16.16 -10.08
CA GLY A 164 -7.85 16.34 -11.51
C GLY A 164 -6.71 17.09 -12.22
N ALA A 165 -6.73 17.08 -13.56
CA ALA A 165 -5.66 17.60 -14.43
C ALA A 165 -5.44 19.14 -14.37
N ARG A 166 -6.13 19.86 -13.48
CA ARG A 166 -6.10 21.33 -13.40
C ARG A 166 -5.77 21.87 -12.00
N VAL A 167 -5.65 21.02 -10.98
CA VAL A 167 -5.43 21.46 -9.60
C VAL A 167 -4.24 20.72 -9.01
N GLY A 168 -3.17 21.47 -8.72
CA GLY A 168 -2.03 21.01 -7.94
C GLY A 168 -2.23 21.30 -6.46
N MET A 169 -1.91 20.34 -5.60
CA MET A 169 -1.75 20.57 -4.17
C MET A 169 -0.26 20.66 -3.85
N ALA A 170 0.09 21.57 -2.94
CA ALA A 170 1.45 21.75 -2.45
C ALA A 170 1.39 21.95 -0.92
N GLU A 171 2.24 21.24 -0.18
CA GLU A 171 2.39 21.43 1.25
C GLU A 171 3.51 22.43 1.50
N PHE A 172 3.22 23.41 2.36
CA PHE A 172 4.16 24.45 2.74
C PHE A 172 4.32 24.45 4.25
N GLY A 173 5.55 24.23 4.74
CA GLY A 173 5.87 24.36 6.15
C GLY A 173 5.75 25.82 6.58
N CYS A 174 4.80 26.15 7.46
CA CYS A 174 4.69 27.49 8.02
C CYS A 174 5.68 27.65 9.19
N ALA A 175 6.75 28.42 8.98
CA ALA A 175 7.70 28.81 10.02
C ALA A 175 7.56 30.31 10.32
N PRO A 176 7.68 30.74 11.59
CA PRO A 176 7.38 32.10 12.02
C PRO A 176 8.26 33.19 11.39
N THR A 177 9.37 32.83 10.73
CA THR A 177 10.36 33.75 10.14
C THR A 177 10.37 33.76 8.61
N VAL A 178 9.54 32.96 7.92
CA VAL A 178 9.50 32.89 6.45
C VAL A 178 8.56 33.94 5.87
N ARG A 179 9.07 34.80 4.98
CA ARG A 179 8.28 35.79 4.22
C ARG A 179 7.85 35.19 2.89
N TRP A 180 6.55 34.96 2.72
CA TRP A 180 5.98 34.33 1.53
C TRP A 180 5.91 35.31 0.35
N PRO A 181 6.32 34.91 -0.88
CA PRO A 181 6.11 35.71 -2.08
C PRO A 181 4.63 35.65 -2.48
N ALA A 182 3.84 36.61 -2.01
CA ALA A 182 2.47 36.81 -2.45
C ALA A 182 2.45 37.41 -3.86
N SER A 183 2.62 36.59 -4.91
CA SER A 183 2.45 37.02 -6.30
C SER A 183 1.44 36.19 -7.11
N GLY A 184 0.59 35.41 -6.43
CA GLY A 184 -0.54 34.72 -7.03
C GLY A 184 -1.63 34.51 -6.00
N TRP A 185 -2.89 34.53 -6.44
CA TRP A 185 -4.06 34.28 -5.59
C TRP A 185 -4.01 32.85 -5.04
N VAL A 186 -3.31 32.65 -3.94
CA VAL A 186 -3.33 31.42 -3.15
C VAL A 186 -4.41 31.63 -2.09
N THR A 187 -5.57 31.01 -2.27
CA THR A 187 -6.55 30.86 -1.18
C THR A 187 -5.93 29.91 -0.15
N CYS A 188 -5.26 30.49 0.84
CA CYS A 188 -4.68 29.76 1.95
C CYS A 188 -5.81 29.35 2.90
N ALA A 189 -6.30 28.11 2.79
CA ALA A 189 -7.12 27.51 3.83
C ALA A 189 -6.20 27.13 5.00
N CYS A 190 -5.78 28.12 5.79
CA CYS A 190 -5.24 27.85 7.11
C CYS A 190 -6.36 27.21 7.93
N ALA A 191 -6.27 25.91 8.18
CA ALA A 191 -7.04 25.26 9.23
C ALA A 191 -6.58 25.88 10.56
N SER A 192 -7.24 26.96 10.98
CA SER A 192 -7.11 27.51 12.31
C SER A 192 -7.64 26.48 13.30
N ALA A 193 -6.74 25.68 13.88
CA ALA A 193 -6.97 25.02 15.14
C ALA A 193 -7.04 26.12 16.23
N MET A 194 -8.20 26.76 16.31
CA MET A 194 -8.53 27.73 17.35
C MET A 194 -8.95 26.95 18.60
N ALA A 195 -8.07 26.96 19.59
CA ALA A 195 -8.30 26.84 21.03
C ALA A 195 -9.45 25.94 21.50
N TRP A 196 -9.09 24.78 22.06
CA TRP A 196 -9.83 24.23 23.20
C TRP A 196 -9.45 25.01 24.46
N ARG A 197 -10.28 26.00 24.82
CA ARG A 197 -10.60 26.37 26.20
C ARG A 197 -11.84 27.26 26.23
#